data_AF-A0AAW9EDD3-F1
#
_entry.id   AF-A0AAW9EDD3-F1
#
_cell.length_a   1.000
_cell.length_b   1.000
_cell.length_c   1.000
_cell.angle_alpha   90.00
_cell.angle_beta   90.00
_cell.angle_gamma   90.00
#
_symmetry.space_group_name_H-M   'P 1'
#
loop_
_entity.id
_entity.type
_entity.pdbx_description
1 polymer ?
#
loop_
_entity_poly.entity_id
_entity_poly.type
_entity_poly.pdbx_seq_one_letter_code
_entity_poly.pdbx_strand_id
1 'polypeptide(L)'
;RYLWSGDQLIEETPIYADGTLANAQQVQWLYQPGEITPTARYQQGKLHYVATDHQGTPREIFSEGGQASWAGRLNTWGQMQLWR
;
A
#
# COMPACT_ATOMS: atom_id res chain seq x y z
N ARG A 1 12.57 6.48 -1.49
CA ARG A 1 12.99 6.51 -0.07
C ARG A 1 11.92 5.82 0.76
N TYR A 2 12.32 4.99 1.71
CA TYR A 2 11.41 4.31 2.62
C TYR A 2 11.68 4.77 4.05
N LEU A 3 10.62 5.00 4.83
CA LEU A 3 10.69 5.30 6.25
C LEU A 3 9.97 4.20 7.03
N TRP A 4 10.65 3.65 8.03
CA TRP A 4 10.16 2.54 8.83
C TRP A 4 10.06 2.95 10.30
N SER A 5 9.02 2.45 10.97
CA SER A 5 8.86 2.50 12.42
C SER A 5 8.83 1.06 12.94
N GLY A 6 9.98 0.56 13.39
CA GLY A 6 10.12 -0.85 13.74
C GLY A 6 9.93 -1.74 12.50
N ASP A 7 8.90 -2.58 12.53
CA ASP A 7 8.51 -3.50 11.45
C ASP A 7 7.45 -2.91 10.50
N GLN A 8 6.96 -1.69 10.76
CA GLN A 8 5.99 -1.02 9.92
C GLN A 8 6.66 -0.07 8.93
N LEU A 9 6.37 -0.24 7.63
CA LEU A 9 6.70 0.76 6.61
C LEU A 9 5.71 1.91 6.74
N ILE A 10 6.12 3.07 7.25
CA ILE A 10 5.19 4.19 7.49
C ILE A 10 5.15 5.17 6.32
N GLU A 11 6.24 5.31 5.56
CA GLU A 11 6.24 6.17 4.36
C GLU A 11 7.06 5.60 3.21
N GLU A 12 6.57 5.83 2.00
CA GLU A 12 7.26 5.57 0.75
C GLU A 12 7.23 6.83 -0.12
N THR A 13 8.40 7.33 -0.52
CA THR A 13 8.54 8.46 -1.44
C THR A 13 9.23 7.98 -2.72
N PRO A 14 8.57 8.01 -3.88
CA PRO A 14 9.21 7.67 -5.15
C PRO A 14 10.40 8.59 -5.44
N ILE A 15 11.36 8.09 -6.20
CA ILE A 15 12.54 8.85 -6.64
C ILE A 15 12.49 8.95 -8.16
N TYR A 16 12.64 10.16 -8.69
CA TYR A 16 12.73 10.37 -10.13
C TYR A 16 14.07 9.87 -10.68
N ALA A 17 14.18 9.77 -12.01
CA ALA A 17 15.39 9.29 -12.67
C ALA A 17 16.63 10.16 -12.39
N ASP A 18 16.44 11.43 -12.05
CA ASP A 18 17.50 12.38 -11.68
C ASP A 18 17.92 12.29 -10.19
N GLY A 19 17.33 11.37 -9.42
CA GLY A 19 17.62 11.16 -8.00
C GLY A 19 16.83 12.08 -7.06
N THR A 20 15.98 12.97 -7.57
CA THR A 20 15.15 13.85 -6.74
C THR A 20 13.92 13.12 -6.18
N LEU A 21 13.47 13.53 -4.99
CA LEU A 21 12.29 12.94 -4.35
C LEU A 21 10.99 13.46 -4.96
N ALA A 22 10.12 12.54 -5.36
CA ALA A 22 8.76 12.83 -5.81
C ALA A 22 7.83 13.03 -4.60
N ASN A 23 8.05 14.07 -3.79
CA ASN A 23 7.30 14.30 -2.54
C ASN A 23 5.78 14.36 -2.76
N ALA A 24 5.32 14.89 -3.90
CA ALA A 24 3.90 14.93 -4.26
C ALA A 24 3.28 13.55 -4.51
N GLN A 25 4.09 12.51 -4.70
CA GLN A 25 3.65 11.12 -4.91
C GLN A 25 3.90 10.24 -3.68
N GLN A 26 4.27 10.84 -2.55
CA GLN A 26 4.49 10.13 -1.29
C GLN A 26 3.23 9.36 -0.87
N VAL A 27 3.45 8.15 -0.37
CA VAL A 27 2.46 7.28 0.24
C VAL A 27 2.76 7.20 1.72
N GLN A 28 1.74 7.45 2.55
CA GLN A 28 1.78 7.19 3.98
C GLN A 28 0.95 5.95 4.27
N TRP A 29 1.51 4.98 4.99
CA TRP A 29 0.81 3.76 5.35
C TRP A 29 0.25 3.85 6.76
N LEU A 30 -0.98 3.40 6.93
CA LEU A 30 -1.74 3.49 8.17
C LEU A 30 -2.02 2.09 8.71
N TYR A 31 -1.82 1.93 10.01
CA TYR A 31 -1.89 0.65 10.70
C TYR A 31 -2.90 0.74 11.84
N GLN A 32 -3.61 -0.37 12.09
CA GLN A 32 -4.30 -0.51 13.36
C GLN A 32 -3.28 -0.66 14.51
N PRO A 33 -3.64 -0.28 15.75
CA PRO A 33 -2.75 -0.44 16.89
C PRO A 33 -2.30 -1.89 17.08
N GLY A 34 -0.98 -2.11 17.10
CA GLY A 34 -0.39 -3.44 17.32
C GLY A 34 -0.31 -4.34 16.08
N GLU A 35 -0.81 -3.89 14.94
CA GLU A 35 -0.79 -4.65 13.69
C GLU A 35 0.45 -4.32 12.85
N ILE A 36 1.03 -5.34 12.21
CA ILE A 36 2.15 -5.17 11.28
C ILE A 36 1.67 -5.04 9.82
N THR A 37 0.38 -5.23 9.59
CA THR A 37 -0.25 -5.20 8.27
C THR A 37 -0.98 -3.87 8.07
N PRO A 38 -0.80 -3.20 6.91
CA PRO A 38 -1.42 -1.91 6.69
C PRO A 38 -2.92 -2.07 6.49
N THR A 39 -3.70 -1.20 7.16
CA THR A 39 -5.16 -1.12 7.00
C THR A 39 -5.55 -0.13 5.91
N ALA A 40 -4.73 0.90 5.71
CA ALA A 40 -4.97 1.90 4.69
C ALA A 40 -3.66 2.55 4.24
N ARG A 41 -3.73 3.31 3.15
CA ARG A 41 -2.68 4.21 2.71
C ARG A 41 -3.28 5.56 2.31
N TYR A 42 -2.54 6.62 2.58
CA TYR A 42 -2.88 7.97 2.16
C TYR A 42 -1.91 8.41 1.08
N GLN A 43 -2.43 8.84 -0.07
CA GLN A 43 -1.63 9.27 -1.21
C GLN A 43 -2.34 10.41 -1.93
N GLN A 44 -1.62 11.49 -2.24
CA GLN A 44 -2.14 12.61 -3.05
C GLN A 44 -3.48 13.17 -2.56
N GLY A 45 -3.66 13.29 -1.25
CA GLY A 45 -4.88 13.83 -0.67
C GLY A 45 -6.01 12.81 -0.51
N LYS A 46 -5.82 11.55 -0.90
CA LYS A 46 -6.86 10.51 -0.94
C LYS A 46 -6.51 9.33 -0.03
N LEU A 47 -7.51 8.86 0.70
CA LEU A 47 -7.40 7.63 1.47
C LEU A 47 -7.74 6.41 0.62
N HIS A 48 -6.99 5.34 0.81
CA HIS A 48 -7.22 4.06 0.17
C HIS A 48 -7.20 2.94 1.21
N TYR A 49 -8.25 2.14 1.29
CA TYR A 49 -8.32 1.02 2.23
C TYR A 49 -7.67 -0.22 1.65
N VAL A 50 -6.96 -0.98 2.48
CA VAL A 50 -6.23 -2.19 2.08
C VAL A 50 -6.90 -3.38 2.72
N ALA A 51 -7.31 -4.35 1.91
CA ALA A 51 -7.71 -5.66 2.40
C ALA A 51 -6.59 -6.66 2.15
N THR A 52 -6.21 -7.38 3.21
CA THR A 52 -5.14 -8.38 3.19
C THR A 52 -5.71 -9.79 3.33
N ASP A 53 -4.97 -10.80 2.87
CA ASP A 53 -5.24 -12.17 3.29
C ASP A 53 -4.72 -12.44 4.72
N HIS A 54 -4.90 -13.68 5.19
CA HIS A 54 -4.52 -14.11 6.55
C HIS A 54 -3.01 -14.01 6.85
N GLN A 55 -2.16 -13.82 5.84
CA GLN A 55 -0.71 -13.62 6.02
C GLN A 55 -0.32 -12.14 5.97
N GLY A 56 -1.30 -11.24 5.82
CA GLY A 56 -1.05 -9.81 5.67
C GLY A 56 -0.70 -9.38 4.25
N THR A 57 -0.80 -10.27 3.26
CA THR A 57 -0.51 -9.90 1.86
C THR A 57 -1.66 -9.05 1.32
N PRO A 58 -1.43 -7.82 0.81
CA PRO A 58 -2.46 -7.01 0.18
C PRO A 58 -3.11 -7.74 -1.00
N ARG A 59 -4.44 -7.78 -1.01
CA ARG A 59 -5.26 -8.42 -2.05
C ARG A 59 -6.05 -7.41 -2.85
N GLU A 60 -6.59 -6.41 -2.15
CA GLU A 60 -7.49 -5.42 -2.74
C GLU A 60 -7.20 -4.05 -2.12
N ILE A 61 -7.31 -3.01 -2.94
CA ILE A 61 -7.19 -1.61 -2.51
C ILE A 61 -8.44 -0.86 -2.97
N PHE A 62 -9.15 -0.24 -2.03
CA PHE A 62 -10.39 0.48 -2.28
C PHE A 62 -10.21 1.99 -2.18
N SER A 63 -10.98 2.75 -2.95
CA SER A 63 -11.15 4.19 -2.77
C SER A 63 -11.96 4.50 -1.49
N GLU A 64 -12.02 5.78 -1.11
CA GLU A 64 -12.90 6.29 -0.03
C GLU A 64 -14.38 5.93 -0.24
N GLY A 65 -14.81 5.87 -1.50
CA GLY A 65 -16.18 5.49 -1.85
C GLY A 65 -16.44 3.98 -1.83
N GLY A 66 -15.44 3.16 -1.48
CA GLY A 66 -15.55 1.70 -1.45
C GLY A 66 -15.42 1.03 -2.82
N GLN A 67 -15.01 1.74 -3.87
CA GLN A 67 -14.75 1.13 -5.18
C GLN A 67 -13.36 0.49 -5.20
N ALA A 68 -13.25 -0.73 -5.73
CA ALA A 68 -11.96 -1.36 -5.94
C ALA A 68 -11.13 -0.53 -6.95
N SER A 69 -10.01 -0.02 -6.49
CA SER A 69 -9.03 0.73 -7.29
C SER A 69 -7.89 -0.17 -7.79
N TRP A 70 -7.67 -1.30 -7.12
CA TRP A 70 -6.73 -2.34 -7.50
C TRP A 70 -7.13 -3.66 -6.84
N ALA A 71 -6.94 -4.78 -7.54
CA ALA A 71 -7.14 -6.10 -6.98
C ALA A 71 -6.16 -7.09 -7.61
N GLY A 72 -5.50 -7.89 -6.76
CA GLY A 72 -4.48 -8.84 -7.16
C GLY A 72 -4.46 -10.06 -6.24
N ARG A 73 -4.10 -11.22 -6.81
CA ARG A 73 -3.90 -12.46 -6.07
C ARG A 73 -2.57 -13.09 -6.46
N LEU A 74 -1.79 -13.52 -5.48
CA LEU A 74 -0.67 -14.41 -5.72
C LEU A 74 -1.17 -15.85 -5.94
N ASN A 75 -0.66 -16.52 -6.97
CA ASN A 75 -0.85 -17.96 -7.14
C ASN A 75 0.08 -18.74 -6.17
N THR A 76 -0.02 -20.07 -6.19
CA THR A 76 0.80 -20.95 -5.31
C THR A 76 2.31 -20.81 -5.54
N TRP A 77 2.73 -20.20 -6.65
CA TRP A 77 4.12 -19.96 -7.01
C TRP A 77 4.52 -18.48 -6.92
N GLY A 78 3.71 -17.64 -6.26
CA GLY A 78 4.01 -16.22 -6.03
C GLY A 78 3.86 -15.34 -7.27
N GLN A 79 3.26 -15.83 -8.37
CA GLN A 79 2.97 -14.99 -9.53
C GLN A 79 1.68 -14.20 -9.29
N MET A 80 1.72 -12.90 -9.57
CA MET A 80 0.58 -12.01 -9.40
C MET A 80 -0.41 -12.15 -10.56
N GLN A 81 -1.68 -12.37 -10.22
CA GLN A 81 -2.82 -12.27 -11.12
C GLN A 81 -3.64 -11.04 -10.75
N LEU A 82 -3.78 -10.10 -11.69
CA LEU A 82 -4.64 -8.93 -11.54
C LEU A 82 -6.07 -9.31 -11.91
N TRP A 83 -7.03 -8.91 -11.09
CA TRP A 83 -8.45 -9.08 -11.41
C TRP A 83 -8.81 -8.02 -12.47
N ARG A 84 -9.60 -8.42 -13.48
CA ARG A 84 -10.14 -7.52 -14.51
C ARG A 84 -11.58 -7.18 -14.20
#